data_AF-A0A2C9D2T2-F1
#
_entry.id   AF-A0A2C9D2T2-F1
#
_cell.length_a   1.000
_cell.length_b   1.000
_cell.length_c   1.000
_cell.angle_alpha   90.00
_cell.angle_beta   90.00
_cell.angle_gamma   90.00
#
_symmetry.space_group_name_H-M   'P 1'
#
loop_
_entity.id
_entity.type
_entity.pdbx_description
1 polymer ?
#
loop_
_entity_poly.entity_id
_entity_poly.type
_entity_poly.pdbx_seq_one_letter_code
_entity_poly.pdbx_strand_id
1 'polypeptide(L)'
;MALPCSESKAGHAREKEIYDTLRSAGARAVGFMVDDEAESNLCEFKLGGSSISVPIAIADYEKAWLKENPQSSRSHSSLNEHRAKARELKERAAWAVMAASIRAQIAMIANRSVTYR
;
A
#
# COMPACT_ATOMS: atom_id res chain seq x y z
N MET A 1 4.19 -3.89 -18.56
CA MET A 1 4.46 -2.55 -17.99
C MET A 1 4.82 -2.80 -16.53
N ALA A 2 6.02 -2.45 -16.07
CA ALA A 2 6.45 -2.80 -14.71
C ALA A 2 5.36 -2.45 -13.66
N LEU A 3 4.88 -3.47 -12.94
CA LEU A 3 3.86 -3.26 -11.92
C LEU A 3 4.36 -2.30 -10.83
N PRO A 4 3.52 -1.36 -10.37
CA PRO A 4 3.87 -0.44 -9.30
C PRO A 4 4.39 -1.21 -8.09
N CYS A 5 5.49 -0.73 -7.51
CA CYS A 5 6.04 -1.25 -6.26
C CYS A 5 6.44 -2.74 -6.28
N SER A 6 6.67 -3.32 -7.45
CA SER A 6 7.15 -4.71 -7.62
C SER A 6 8.49 -5.00 -6.91
N GLU A 7 9.29 -3.96 -6.66
CA GLU A 7 10.55 -4.04 -5.89
C GLU A 7 10.39 -3.80 -4.38
N SER A 8 9.19 -3.47 -3.90
CA SER A 8 8.93 -3.22 -2.48
C SER A 8 9.23 -4.48 -1.65
N LYS A 9 10.06 -4.35 -0.61
CA LYS A 9 10.43 -5.48 0.28
C LYS A 9 9.79 -5.41 1.67
N ALA A 10 9.28 -4.24 2.05
CA ALA A 10 8.95 -3.96 3.44
C ALA A 10 7.55 -4.47 3.86
N GLY A 11 6.62 -4.72 2.93
CA GLY A 11 5.30 -5.31 3.26
C GLY A 11 4.63 -4.63 4.46
N HIS A 12 4.07 -5.44 5.36
CA HIS A 12 3.46 -5.00 6.61
C HIS A 12 4.41 -4.22 7.54
N ALA A 13 5.74 -4.38 7.43
CA ALA A 13 6.69 -3.59 8.21
C ALA A 13 6.61 -2.07 7.90
N ARG A 14 6.01 -1.70 6.75
CA ARG A 14 5.71 -0.29 6.45
C ARG A 14 4.64 0.33 7.35
N GLU A 15 3.85 -0.46 8.06
CA GLU A 15 2.81 0.08 8.93
C GLU A 15 3.40 1.05 9.95
N LYS A 16 4.50 0.65 10.61
CA LYS A 16 5.18 1.53 11.58
C LYS A 16 5.70 2.80 10.93
N GLU A 17 6.29 2.72 9.74
CA GLU A 17 6.79 3.89 9.00
C GLU A 17 5.65 4.85 8.65
N ILE A 18 4.51 4.32 8.21
CA ILE A 18 3.31 5.10 7.89
C ILE A 18 2.76 5.76 9.15
N TYR A 19 2.65 5.01 10.24
CA TYR A 19 2.19 5.50 11.53
C TYR A 19 3.09 6.64 12.03
N ASP A 20 4.40 6.45 12.04
CA ASP A 20 5.37 7.46 12.47
C ASP A 20 5.32 8.71 11.59
N THR A 21 5.15 8.54 10.27
CA THR A 21 4.96 9.64 9.32
C THR A 21 3.70 10.45 9.64
N LEU A 22 2.57 9.78 9.86
CA LEU A 22 1.30 10.43 10.20
C LEU A 22 1.38 11.14 11.55
N ARG A 23 2.00 10.52 12.56
CA ARG A 23 2.22 11.12 13.87
C ARG A 23 3.11 12.36 13.79
N SER A 24 4.19 12.29 13.02
CA SER A 24 5.09 13.43 12.78
C SER A 24 4.39 14.57 12.05
N ALA A 25 3.43 14.25 11.18
CA ALA A 25 2.58 15.24 10.51
C ALA A 25 1.50 15.85 11.44
N GLY A 26 1.33 15.35 12.67
CA GLY A 26 0.36 15.85 13.65
C GLY A 26 -0.97 15.10 13.68
N ALA A 27 -1.03 13.88 13.13
CA ALA A 27 -2.24 13.07 13.22
C ALA A 27 -2.55 12.69 14.69
N ARG A 28 -3.80 12.88 15.10
CA ARG A 28 -4.26 12.62 16.49
C ARG A 28 -4.74 11.19 16.71
N ALA A 29 -5.26 10.56 15.66
CA ALA A 29 -5.71 9.18 15.63
C ALA A 29 -5.29 8.57 14.30
N VAL A 30 -4.88 7.30 14.34
CA VAL A 30 -4.49 6.50 13.17
C VAL A 30 -4.99 5.07 13.42
N GLY A 31 -5.62 4.47 12.42
CA GLY A 31 -6.05 3.08 12.41
C GLY A 31 -5.75 2.44 11.06
N PHE A 32 -5.43 1.15 11.10
CA PHE A 32 -5.23 0.31 9.93
C PHE A 32 -6.21 -0.86 9.99
N MET A 33 -6.74 -1.23 8.85
CA MET A 33 -7.54 -2.44 8.67
C MET A 33 -7.02 -3.17 7.43
N VAL A 34 -6.71 -4.44 7.59
CA VAL A 34 -6.38 -5.35 6.49
C VAL A 34 -7.57 -6.28 6.33
N ASP A 35 -8.15 -6.30 5.14
CA ASP A 35 -9.24 -7.18 4.78
C ASP A 35 -8.74 -8.16 3.72
N ASP A 36 -8.33 -9.34 4.17
CA ASP A 36 -7.81 -10.40 3.31
C ASP A 36 -8.90 -11.02 2.43
N GLU A 37 -10.18 -10.96 2.83
CA GLU A 37 -11.30 -11.47 2.03
C GLU A 37 -11.63 -10.51 0.88
N ALA A 38 -11.67 -9.22 1.15
CA ALA A 38 -11.90 -8.18 0.14
C ALA A 38 -10.63 -7.78 -0.64
N GLU A 39 -9.47 -8.35 -0.29
CA GLU A 39 -8.16 -8.02 -0.85
C GLU A 39 -7.88 -6.50 -0.84
N SER A 40 -8.10 -5.90 0.33
CA SER A 40 -7.99 -4.45 0.50
C SER A 40 -7.39 -4.05 1.84
N ASN A 41 -6.65 -2.94 1.83
CA ASN A 41 -6.11 -2.32 3.04
C ASN A 41 -6.70 -0.92 3.19
N LEU A 42 -7.13 -0.58 4.40
CA LEU A 42 -7.66 0.72 4.74
C LEU A 42 -6.78 1.39 5.80
N CYS A 43 -6.40 2.64 5.56
CA CYS A 43 -5.83 3.50 6.60
C CYS A 43 -6.77 4.67 6.86
N GLU A 44 -7.14 4.84 8.13
CA GLU A 44 -7.92 5.99 8.59
C GLU A 44 -7.12 6.83 9.58
N PHE A 45 -7.16 8.15 9.44
CA PHE A 45 -6.47 9.03 10.35
C PHE A 45 -7.15 10.40 10.50
N LYS A 46 -6.88 11.07 11.62
CA LYS A 46 -7.38 12.42 11.91
C LYS A 46 -6.25 13.43 11.86
N LEU A 47 -6.28 14.34 10.88
CA LEU A 47 -5.26 15.37 10.67
C LEU A 47 -5.93 16.73 10.44
N GLY A 48 -5.47 17.77 11.15
CA GLY A 48 -6.01 19.13 10.99
C GLY A 48 -7.51 19.25 11.26
N GLY A 49 -8.07 18.43 12.15
CA GLY A 49 -9.51 18.38 12.45
C GLY A 49 -10.37 17.61 11.44
N SER A 50 -9.77 17.14 10.34
CA SER A 50 -10.44 16.30 9.33
C SER A 50 -10.17 14.82 9.58
N SER A 51 -11.18 13.97 9.33
CA SER A 51 -11.00 12.52 9.27
C SER A 51 -10.81 12.10 7.82
N ILE A 52 -9.76 11.34 7.54
CA ILE A 52 -9.35 10.93 6.20
C ILE A 52 -9.29 9.42 6.16
N SER A 53 -9.84 8.84 5.09
CA SER A 53 -9.92 7.41 4.86
C SER A 53 -9.24 7.11 3.52
N VAL A 54 -8.25 6.21 3.52
CA VAL A 54 -7.43 5.86 2.36
C VAL A 54 -7.57 4.36 2.09
N PRO A 55 -8.58 3.96 1.28
CA PRO A 55 -8.74 2.58 0.87
C PRO A 55 -7.79 2.24 -0.29
N ILE A 56 -7.13 1.09 -0.19
CA ILE A 56 -6.25 0.54 -1.21
C ILE A 56 -6.76 -0.86 -1.58
N ALA A 57 -7.27 -1.02 -2.79
CA ALA A 57 -7.64 -2.31 -3.34
C ALA A 57 -6.48 -2.87 -4.18
N ILE A 58 -6.17 -4.15 -4.01
CA ILE A 58 -5.07 -4.84 -4.72
C ILE A 58 -5.49 -6.16 -5.36
N ALA A 59 -6.80 -6.42 -5.46
CA ALA A 59 -7.36 -7.68 -5.92
C ALA A 59 -6.77 -8.17 -7.27
N ASP A 60 -6.57 -7.25 -8.22
CA ASP A 60 -6.08 -7.62 -9.55
C ASP A 60 -4.55 -7.61 -9.68
N TYR A 61 -3.81 -7.25 -8.62
CA TYR A 61 -2.35 -7.17 -8.67
C TYR A 61 -1.71 -8.55 -8.90
N GLU A 62 -2.22 -9.58 -8.22
CA GLU A 62 -1.72 -10.97 -8.37
C GLU A 62 -1.91 -11.46 -9.81
N LYS A 63 -3.11 -11.26 -10.38
CA LYS A 63 -3.41 -11.65 -11.77
C LYS A 63 -2.52 -10.91 -12.76
N ALA A 64 -2.32 -9.60 -12.57
CA ALA A 64 -1.46 -8.81 -13.41
C ALA A 64 0.00 -9.29 -13.33
N TRP A 65 0.49 -9.60 -12.13
CA TRP A 65 1.87 -10.08 -11.93
C TRP A 65 2.11 -11.43 -12.59
N LEU A 66 1.16 -12.36 -12.43
CA LEU A 66 1.23 -13.68 -13.06
C LEU A 66 1.19 -13.59 -14.59
N LYS A 67 0.45 -12.62 -15.15
CA LYS A 67 0.42 -12.37 -16.60
C LYS A 67 1.77 -11.84 -17.12
N GLU A 68 2.41 -10.94 -16.37
CA GLU A 68 3.71 -10.38 -16.74
C GLU A 68 4.88 -11.32 -16.49
N ASN A 69 4.72 -12.24 -15.54
CA ASN A 69 5.73 -13.22 -15.15
C ASN A 69 5.19 -14.63 -15.36
N PRO A 70 5.03 -15.11 -16.61
CA PRO A 70 4.53 -16.45 -16.86
C PRO A 70 5.51 -17.50 -16.31
N GLN A 71 4.98 -18.51 -15.62
CA GLN A 71 5.76 -19.67 -15.22
C GLN A 71 6.15 -20.47 -16.47
N SER A 72 7.40 -20.93 -16.53
CA SER A 72 7.92 -21.71 -17.66
C SER A 72 8.64 -22.97 -17.16
N SER A 73 8.93 -23.91 -18.06
CA SER A 73 9.73 -25.10 -17.74
C SER A 73 11.17 -24.79 -17.31
N ARG A 74 11.65 -23.56 -17.53
CA ARG A 74 12.95 -23.07 -17.06
C ARG A 74 12.86 -22.34 -15.70
N SER A 75 11.65 -22.16 -15.17
CA SER A 75 11.46 -21.54 -13.87
C SER A 75 11.91 -22.50 -12.76
N HIS A 76 12.79 -22.04 -11.87
CA HIS A 76 13.30 -22.80 -10.73
C HIS A 76 12.28 -22.93 -9.57
N SER A 77 10.98 -22.84 -9.87
CA SER A 77 9.91 -22.85 -8.86
C SER A 77 8.70 -23.62 -9.37
N SER A 78 8.01 -24.31 -8.45
CA SER A 78 6.73 -24.94 -8.75
C SER A 78 5.66 -23.89 -9.09
N LEU A 79 4.58 -24.30 -9.77
CA LEU A 79 3.45 -23.40 -10.06
C LEU A 79 2.85 -22.82 -8.77
N ASN A 80 2.82 -23.62 -7.70
CA ASN A 80 2.32 -23.21 -6.39
C ASN A 80 3.24 -22.17 -5.73
N GLU A 81 4.56 -22.39 -5.75
CA GLU A 81 5.54 -21.39 -5.27
C GLU A 81 5.44 -20.08 -6.05
N HIS A 82 5.23 -20.16 -7.36
CA HIS A 82 5.10 -18.98 -8.21
C HIS A 82 3.86 -18.16 -7.88
N ARG A 83 2.73 -18.82 -7.60
CA ARG A 83 1.51 -18.15 -7.12
C ARG A 83 1.67 -17.60 -5.71
N ALA A 84 2.32 -18.33 -4.81
CA ALA A 84 2.60 -17.84 -3.45
C ALA A 84 3.46 -16.56 -3.49
N LYS A 85 4.47 -16.53 -4.37
CA LYS A 85 5.28 -15.33 -4.63
C LYS A 85 4.46 -14.17 -5.18
N ALA A 86 3.53 -14.44 -6.10
CA ALA A 86 2.64 -13.41 -6.63
C ALA A 86 1.77 -12.76 -5.53
N ARG A 87 1.27 -13.57 -4.59
CA ARG A 87 0.50 -13.10 -3.41
C ARG A 87 1.34 -12.25 -2.46
N GLU A 88 2.54 -12.69 -2.16
CA GLU A 88 3.46 -11.92 -1.31
C GLU A 88 3.80 -10.55 -1.94
N LEU A 89 4.02 -10.52 -3.26
CA LEU A 89 4.27 -9.28 -3.99
C LEU A 89 3.04 -8.37 -4.01
N LYS A 90 1.83 -8.94 -4.15
CA LYS A 90 0.57 -8.22 -4.02
C LYS A 90 0.49 -7.49 -2.67
N GLU A 91 0.76 -8.19 -1.57
CA GLU A 91 0.72 -7.59 -0.24
C GLU A 91 1.75 -6.47 -0.08
N ARG A 92 2.99 -6.69 -0.54
CA ARG A 92 4.05 -5.67 -0.50
C ARG A 92 3.73 -4.44 -1.33
N ALA A 93 3.01 -4.62 -2.43
CA ALA A 93 2.54 -3.53 -3.27
C ALA A 93 1.44 -2.71 -2.59
N ALA A 94 0.47 -3.34 -1.91
CA ALA A 94 -0.59 -2.62 -1.17
C ALA A 94 -0.01 -1.64 -0.16
N TRP A 95 0.88 -2.10 0.70
CA TRP A 95 1.54 -1.25 1.70
C TRP A 95 2.36 -0.12 1.06
N ALA A 96 2.92 -0.37 -0.11
CA ALA A 96 3.70 0.63 -0.81
C ALA A 96 2.86 1.73 -1.46
N VAL A 97 1.75 1.35 -2.09
CA VAL A 97 0.75 2.27 -2.61
C VAL A 97 0.14 3.07 -1.46
N MET A 98 -0.20 2.43 -0.34
CA MET A 98 -0.72 3.10 0.84
C MET A 98 0.24 4.20 1.35
N ALA A 99 1.53 3.87 1.51
CA ALA A 99 2.53 4.84 1.95
C ALA A 99 2.66 6.04 0.98
N ALA A 100 2.59 5.79 -0.34
CA ALA A 100 2.64 6.85 -1.34
C ALA A 100 1.40 7.74 -1.28
N SER A 101 0.21 7.15 -1.21
CA SER A 101 -1.07 7.86 -1.08
C SER A 101 -1.12 8.72 0.18
N ILE A 102 -0.65 8.21 1.31
CA ILE A 102 -0.63 8.96 2.58
C ILE A 102 0.30 10.17 2.50
N ARG A 103 1.50 10.02 1.94
CA ARG A 103 2.41 11.15 1.71
C ARG A 103 1.77 12.21 0.81
N ALA A 104 1.07 11.81 -0.24
CA ALA A 104 0.34 12.71 -1.11
C ALA A 104 -0.78 13.46 -0.34
N GLN A 105 -1.57 12.77 0.48
CA GLN A 105 -2.61 13.38 1.30
C GLN A 105 -2.05 14.41 2.29
N ILE A 106 -0.95 14.07 2.99
CA ILE A 106 -0.28 15.01 3.90
C ILE A 106 0.17 16.26 3.14
N ALA A 107 0.81 16.10 1.98
CA ALA A 107 1.28 17.22 1.16
C ALA A 107 0.13 18.12 0.68
N MET A 108 -0.98 17.53 0.22
CA MET A 108 -2.17 18.27 -0.20
C MET A 108 -2.76 19.10 0.95
N ILE A 109 -2.85 18.53 2.15
CA ILE A 109 -3.37 19.22 3.35
C ILE A 109 -2.43 20.34 3.79
N ALA A 110 -1.13 20.08 3.79
CA ALA A 110 -0.12 21.08 4.13
C ALA A 110 -0.19 22.27 3.16
N ASN A 111 -0.24 22.03 1.85
CA ASN A 111 -0.34 23.10 0.85
C ASN A 111 -1.64 23.90 0.99
N ARG A 112 -2.78 23.25 1.25
CA ARG A 112 -4.06 23.94 1.48
C ARG A 112 -3.97 24.90 2.67
N SER A 113 -3.22 24.56 3.71
CA SER A 113 -3.05 25.44 4.88
C SER A 113 -2.19 26.67 4.60
N VAL A 114 -1.27 26.62 3.62
CA VAL A 114 -0.42 27.74 3.23
C VAL A 114 -1.17 28.73 2.33
N THR A 115 -2.06 28.26 1.46
CA THR A 115 -2.83 29.12 0.55
C THR A 115 -3.91 29.98 1.24
N TYR A 116 -4.32 29.63 2.46
CA TYR A 116 -5.33 30.36 3.24
C TYR A 116 -4.74 31.24 4.36
N ARG A 117 -3.43 31.51 4.34
CA ARG A 117 -2.76 32.51 5.20
C ARG A 117 -2.37 33.72 4.38
#